data_AF-A0A440K9B1-F1
#
_entry.id   AF-A0A440K9B1-F1
#
_cell.length_a   1.000
_cell.length_b   1.000
_cell.length_c   1.000
_cell.angle_alpha   90.00
_cell.angle_beta   90.00
_cell.angle_gamma   90.00
#
_symmetry.space_group_name_H-M   'P 1'
#
loop_
_entity.id
_entity.type
_entity.pdbx_description
1 polymer ?
#
loop_
_entity_poly.entity_id
_entity_poly.type
_entity_poly.pdbx_seq_one_letter_code
_entity_poly.pdbx_strand_id
1 'polypeptide(L)'
;MMLRLLKKITPVRRMYYRSLIAKGIEGQSDEGQILLRLAKETGAPKTFIEFGFHPIQFNCAALMGSFKGLLIDANSQQIADARAVLPSNIRIEERFLDLDNLDFIRKAFPKLGVLSIDIDGNDYWFLEKLLDIEPSVISIEYNPSFLDRSISVVYDPVFDRHQKHSTAWYHGASLTAMAKLCATKGYGLAAVSDGGVNAFFTKTGKLDPKAAWRPSELRAKWSGTTPQQQWDAVKHLPFVEI
;
A
#
# COMPACT_ATOMS: atom_id res chain seq x y z
N MET A 1 -11.71 20.27 16.72
CA MET A 1 -13.13 20.35 16.27
C MET A 1 -13.31 21.28 15.07
N MET A 2 -12.81 22.52 15.12
CA MET A 2 -12.90 23.52 14.02
C MET A 2 -12.29 23.07 12.68
N LEU A 3 -11.08 22.49 12.69
CA LEU A 3 -10.42 21.94 11.49
C LEU A 3 -11.21 20.82 10.79
N ARG A 4 -11.96 19.99 11.54
CA ARG A 4 -12.79 18.92 10.96
C ARG A 4 -14.03 19.46 10.25
N LEU A 5 -14.63 20.53 10.76
CA LEU A 5 -15.74 21.24 10.12
C LEU A 5 -15.30 21.99 8.86
N LEU A 6 -14.14 22.65 8.90
CA LEU A 6 -13.57 23.36 7.75
C LEU A 6 -13.18 22.41 6.60
N LYS A 7 -12.77 21.18 6.91
CA LYS A 7 -12.52 20.13 5.90
C LYS A 7 -13.79 19.68 5.16
N LYS A 8 -15.01 20.01 5.62
CA LYS A 8 -16.24 19.74 4.85
C LYS A 8 -16.43 20.73 3.70
N ILE A 9 -15.82 21.91 3.79
CA ILE A 9 -15.89 22.95 2.76
C ILE A 9 -14.81 22.69 1.71
N THR A 10 -15.21 22.25 0.52
CA THR A 10 -14.30 21.84 -0.58
C THR A 10 -13.14 22.82 -0.85
N PRO A 11 -13.36 24.13 -1.08
CA PRO A 11 -12.25 25.05 -1.36
C PRO A 11 -11.27 25.19 -0.19
N VAL A 12 -11.77 25.21 1.05
CA VAL A 12 -10.93 25.29 2.26
C VAL A 12 -10.12 24.01 2.44
N ARG A 13 -10.74 22.84 2.25
CA ARG A 13 -10.06 21.53 2.29
C ARG A 13 -8.93 21.46 1.24
N ARG A 14 -9.19 21.87 0.01
CA ARG A 14 -8.19 21.85 -1.07
C ARG A 14 -7.06 22.84 -0.85
N MET A 15 -7.35 24.03 -0.32
CA MET A 15 -6.31 25.00 0.07
C MET A 15 -5.42 24.43 1.18
N TYR A 16 -6.02 23.76 2.16
CA TYR A 16 -5.27 23.05 3.20
C TYR A 16 -4.39 21.94 2.62
N TYR A 17 -4.89 21.13 1.69
CA TYR A 17 -4.10 20.09 1.03
C TYR A 17 -2.91 20.67 0.25
N ARG A 18 -3.12 21.74 -0.52
CA ARG A 18 -2.04 22.44 -1.24
C ARG A 18 -0.95 22.94 -0.28
N SER A 19 -1.35 23.48 0.87
CA SER A 19 -0.39 23.92 1.89
C SER A 19 0.45 22.79 2.45
N LEU A 20 -0.13 21.60 2.67
CA LEU A 20 0.62 20.43 3.11
C LEU A 20 1.55 19.90 2.04
N ILE A 21 1.07 19.77 0.80
CA ILE A 21 1.89 19.32 -0.34
C ILE A 21 3.10 20.24 -0.54
N ALA A 22 2.92 21.56 -0.44
CA ALA A 22 4.02 22.53 -0.53
C ALA A 22 5.06 22.40 0.58
N LYS A 23 4.70 21.84 1.74
CA LYS A 23 5.62 21.57 2.86
C LYS A 23 6.34 20.22 2.74
N GLY A 24 5.97 19.40 1.75
CA GLY A 24 6.37 18.01 1.65
C GLY A 24 5.37 17.10 2.37
N ILE A 25 4.84 16.12 1.63
CA ILE A 25 4.02 15.03 2.18
C ILE A 25 4.78 13.72 2.09
N GLU A 26 4.51 12.82 3.03
CA GLU A 26 5.16 11.52 3.15
C GLU A 26 4.12 10.39 3.28
N GLY A 27 4.60 9.16 3.46
CA GLY A 27 3.77 7.99 3.76
C GLY A 27 3.22 8.01 5.19
N GLN A 28 2.87 6.83 5.70
CA GLN A 28 2.43 6.69 7.10
C GLN A 28 3.62 6.64 8.07
N SER A 29 4.76 6.19 7.59
CA SER A 29 6.02 6.00 8.29
C SER A 29 7.18 6.40 7.36
N ASP A 30 8.20 5.56 7.23
CA ASP A 30 9.41 5.80 6.43
C ASP A 30 9.31 5.27 4.98
N GLU A 31 8.12 4.90 4.50
CA GLU A 31 7.93 4.28 3.19
C GLU A 31 8.55 5.10 2.05
N GLY A 32 8.36 6.43 2.08
CA GLY A 32 8.90 7.33 1.06
C GLY A 32 10.44 7.32 1.02
N GLN A 33 11.10 7.20 2.17
CA GLN A 33 12.56 7.16 2.27
C GLN A 33 13.10 5.82 1.76
N ILE A 34 12.45 4.71 2.14
CA ILE A 34 12.77 3.38 1.63
C ILE A 34 12.62 3.35 0.11
N LEU A 35 11.51 3.84 -0.44
CA LEU A 35 11.24 3.85 -1.87
C LEU A 35 12.26 4.69 -2.64
N LEU A 36 12.63 5.87 -2.14
CA LEU A 36 13.67 6.70 -2.75
C LEU A 36 15.01 5.96 -2.82
N ARG A 37 15.40 5.30 -1.72
CA ARG A 37 16.64 4.51 -1.63
C ARG A 37 16.60 3.35 -2.62
N LEU A 38 15.58 2.49 -2.55
CA LEU A 38 15.48 1.29 -3.39
C LEU A 38 15.35 1.64 -4.88
N ALA A 39 14.59 2.68 -5.23
CA ALA A 39 14.48 3.13 -6.61
C ALA A 39 15.83 3.64 -7.17
N LYS A 40 16.67 4.25 -6.32
CA LYS A 40 18.04 4.63 -6.69
C LYS A 40 18.94 3.41 -6.85
N GLU A 41 18.96 2.50 -5.89
CA GLU A 41 19.81 1.30 -5.88
C GLU A 41 19.53 0.36 -7.04
N THR A 42 18.26 0.22 -7.42
CA THR A 42 17.83 -0.63 -8.54
C THR A 42 17.93 0.05 -9.91
N GLY A 43 18.24 1.34 -9.97
CA GLY A 43 18.18 2.11 -11.22
C GLY A 43 16.77 2.15 -11.81
N ALA A 44 15.74 2.18 -10.96
CA ALA A 44 14.36 2.04 -11.37
C ALA A 44 13.94 3.12 -12.40
N PRO A 45 13.13 2.75 -13.42
CA PRO A 45 12.41 3.72 -14.24
C PRO A 45 11.70 4.77 -13.37
N LYS A 46 11.65 6.02 -13.84
CA LYS A 46 11.00 7.13 -13.12
C LYS A 46 9.47 7.10 -13.26
N THR A 47 8.88 5.95 -12.95
CA THR A 47 7.45 5.67 -13.00
C THR A 47 6.98 4.94 -11.74
N PHE A 48 5.80 5.26 -11.26
CA PHE A 48 5.16 4.49 -10.19
C PHE A 48 3.66 4.32 -10.41
N ILE A 49 3.12 3.24 -9.85
CA ILE A 49 1.69 3.00 -9.72
C ILE A 49 1.41 2.72 -8.24
N GLU A 50 0.38 3.33 -7.68
CA GLU A 50 -0.05 3.07 -6.30
C GLU A 50 -1.57 2.89 -6.20
N PHE A 51 -1.97 1.86 -5.45
CA PHE A 51 -3.37 1.56 -5.12
C PHE A 51 -3.64 1.92 -3.66
N GLY A 52 -4.77 2.59 -3.42
CA GLY A 52 -5.16 3.06 -2.11
C GLY A 52 -4.34 4.28 -1.72
N PHE A 53 -4.96 5.46 -1.71
CA PHE A 53 -4.23 6.68 -1.40
C PHE A 53 -5.11 7.77 -0.81
N HIS A 54 -4.50 8.64 0.00
CA HIS A 54 -5.11 9.90 0.39
C HIS A 54 -4.38 11.07 -0.30
N PRO A 55 -5.06 12.16 -0.72
CA PRO A 55 -4.44 13.26 -1.48
C PRO A 55 -3.24 13.97 -0.82
N ILE A 56 -2.97 13.68 0.46
CA ILE A 56 -1.87 14.25 1.25
C ILE A 56 -1.07 13.19 2.01
N GLN A 57 -1.31 11.90 1.76
CA GLN A 57 -0.59 10.80 2.40
C GLN A 57 -0.72 9.55 1.53
N PHE A 58 0.41 9.06 1.04
CA PHE A 58 0.53 7.83 0.26
C PHE A 58 2.02 7.44 0.16
N ASN A 59 2.32 6.17 -0.07
CA ASN A 59 3.67 5.60 0.06
C ASN A 59 4.65 6.23 -0.95
N CYS A 60 4.22 6.42 -2.21
CA CYS A 60 5.04 7.01 -3.26
C CYS A 60 5.13 8.55 -3.21
N ALA A 61 4.63 9.21 -2.16
CA ALA A 61 4.58 10.67 -2.08
C ALA A 61 5.95 11.33 -2.30
N ALA A 62 7.02 10.73 -1.76
CA ALA A 62 8.39 11.21 -1.91
C ALA A 62 8.93 11.12 -3.36
N LEU A 63 8.29 10.32 -4.23
CA LEU A 63 8.69 10.13 -5.64
C LEU A 63 8.03 11.15 -6.58
N MET A 64 6.94 11.81 -6.16
CA MET A 64 6.14 12.67 -7.03
C MET A 64 6.92 13.79 -7.73
N GLY A 65 7.99 14.30 -7.11
CA GLY A 65 8.80 15.38 -7.67
C GLY A 65 9.69 14.96 -8.85
N SER A 66 9.93 13.66 -9.03
CA SER A 66 10.86 13.16 -10.06
C SER A 66 10.35 11.97 -10.88
N PHE A 67 9.18 11.42 -10.53
CA PHE A 67 8.56 10.28 -11.21
C PHE A 67 7.23 10.68 -11.84
N LYS A 68 6.83 9.98 -12.90
CA LYS A 68 5.45 9.98 -13.38
C LYS A 68 4.65 8.95 -12.59
N GLY A 69 3.48 9.35 -12.09
CA GLY A 69 2.67 8.51 -11.21
C GLY A 69 1.33 8.14 -11.81
N LEU A 70 0.80 7.00 -11.39
CA LEU A 70 -0.62 6.66 -11.49
C LEU A 70 -1.13 6.30 -10.09
N LEU A 71 -2.07 7.07 -9.56
CA LEU A 71 -2.77 6.79 -8.31
C LEU A 71 -4.17 6.27 -8.60
N ILE A 72 -4.57 5.21 -7.90
CA ILE A 72 -5.87 4.54 -8.08
C ILE A 72 -6.55 4.41 -6.72
N ASP A 73 -7.80 4.87 -6.64
CA ASP A 73 -8.66 4.72 -5.45
C ASP A 73 -10.13 4.68 -5.87
N ALA A 74 -11.01 4.13 -5.04
CA ALA A 74 -12.45 4.07 -5.32
C ALA A 74 -13.24 5.27 -4.74
N ASN A 75 -12.63 6.07 -3.87
CA ASN A 75 -13.31 7.16 -3.18
C ASN A 75 -13.37 8.41 -4.06
N SER A 76 -14.55 8.68 -4.64
CA SER A 76 -14.77 9.83 -5.54
C SER A 76 -14.37 11.18 -4.94
N GLN A 77 -14.51 11.36 -3.61
CA GLN A 77 -14.12 12.61 -2.95
C GLN A 77 -12.59 12.76 -2.90
N GLN A 78 -11.87 11.68 -2.55
CA GLN A 78 -10.40 11.66 -2.59
C GLN A 78 -9.90 11.92 -4.01
N ILE A 79 -10.49 11.25 -5.01
CA ILE A 79 -10.16 11.44 -6.42
C ILE A 79 -10.35 12.89 -6.85
N ALA A 80 -11.52 13.48 -6.56
CA ALA A 80 -11.82 14.85 -6.96
C ALA A 80 -10.87 15.87 -6.31
N ASP A 81 -10.45 15.64 -5.06
CA ASP A 81 -9.49 16.50 -4.39
C ASP A 81 -8.08 16.30 -4.92
N ALA A 82 -7.65 15.05 -5.12
CA ALA A 82 -6.36 14.71 -5.70
C ALA A 82 -6.17 15.39 -7.06
N ARG A 83 -7.16 15.31 -7.96
CA ARG A 83 -7.13 15.96 -9.28
C ARG A 83 -6.97 17.47 -9.19
N ALA A 84 -7.45 18.06 -8.10
CA ALA A 84 -7.39 19.49 -7.89
C ALA A 84 -6.08 19.97 -7.23
N VAL A 85 -5.29 19.09 -6.59
CA VAL A 85 -4.16 19.53 -5.75
C VAL A 85 -2.83 18.87 -6.09
N LEU A 86 -2.83 17.67 -6.69
CA LEU A 86 -1.61 16.95 -7.07
C LEU A 86 -1.05 17.49 -8.39
N PRO A 87 0.28 17.36 -8.61
CA PRO A 87 0.92 17.90 -9.80
C PRO A 87 0.55 17.10 -11.05
N SER A 88 0.67 17.74 -12.22
CA SER A 88 0.17 17.21 -13.51
C SER A 88 0.87 15.95 -14.02
N ASN A 89 2.04 15.62 -13.48
CA ASN A 89 2.74 14.37 -13.77
C ASN A 89 2.15 13.15 -13.05
N ILE A 90 1.14 13.35 -12.19
CA ILE A 90 0.42 12.31 -11.47
C ILE A 90 -0.96 12.12 -12.10
N ARG A 91 -1.14 10.98 -12.76
CA ARG A 91 -2.45 10.53 -13.26
C ARG A 91 -3.26 9.98 -12.10
N ILE A 92 -4.56 10.24 -12.12
CA ILE A 92 -5.48 9.82 -11.05
C ILE A 92 -6.68 9.12 -11.66
N GLU A 93 -6.86 7.86 -11.30
CA GLU A 93 -7.93 6.99 -11.78
C GLU A 93 -8.88 6.64 -10.63
N GLU A 94 -10.18 6.83 -10.89
CA GLU A 94 -11.23 6.37 -9.97
C GLU A 94 -11.64 4.97 -10.35
N ARG A 95 -11.34 3.97 -9.51
CA ARG A 95 -11.67 2.58 -9.79
C ARG A 95 -11.71 1.76 -8.51
N PHE A 96 -12.79 1.02 -8.32
CA PHE A 96 -12.82 -0.10 -7.38
C PHE A 96 -12.19 -1.31 -8.07
N LEU A 97 -10.99 -1.70 -7.66
CA LEU A 97 -10.23 -2.75 -8.32
C LEU A 97 -10.81 -4.13 -8.01
N ASP A 98 -10.82 -5.00 -9.02
CA ASP A 98 -11.08 -6.43 -8.92
C ASP A 98 -10.10 -7.16 -9.87
N LEU A 99 -10.12 -8.50 -9.91
CA LEU A 99 -9.18 -9.26 -10.75
C LEU A 99 -9.48 -9.15 -12.26
N ASP A 100 -10.67 -8.71 -12.65
CA ASP A 100 -11.12 -8.61 -14.04
C ASP A 100 -10.78 -7.24 -14.65
N ASN A 101 -10.47 -6.23 -13.83
CA ASN A 101 -10.31 -4.85 -14.28
C ASN A 101 -8.88 -4.28 -14.20
N LEU A 102 -7.87 -5.13 -14.04
CA LEU A 102 -6.46 -4.71 -13.86
C LEU A 102 -5.69 -4.37 -15.15
N ASP A 103 -6.26 -4.59 -16.33
CA ASP A 103 -5.53 -4.49 -17.61
C ASP A 103 -4.90 -3.12 -17.91
N PHE A 104 -5.54 -2.05 -17.44
CA PHE A 104 -5.04 -0.68 -17.64
C PHE A 104 -3.72 -0.42 -16.88
N ILE A 105 -3.48 -1.12 -15.78
CA ILE A 105 -2.25 -1.01 -14.97
C ILE A 105 -1.06 -1.50 -15.79
N ARG A 106 -1.21 -2.61 -16.50
CA ARG A 106 -0.19 -3.18 -17.40
C ARG A 106 0.23 -2.23 -18.51
N LYS A 107 -0.73 -1.43 -18.97
CA LYS A 107 -0.57 -0.48 -20.08
C LYS A 107 -0.19 0.93 -19.60
N ALA A 108 -0.11 1.16 -18.29
CA ALA A 108 0.11 2.49 -17.73
C ALA A 108 1.50 3.04 -18.10
N PHE A 109 2.51 2.17 -18.09
CA PHE A 109 3.89 2.53 -18.40
C PHE A 109 4.61 1.41 -19.17
N PRO A 110 5.50 1.72 -20.14
CA PRO A 110 6.29 0.71 -20.84
C PRO A 110 7.23 -0.08 -19.93
N LYS A 111 7.73 0.56 -18.87
CA LYS A 111 8.50 -0.06 -17.77
C LYS A 111 8.07 0.57 -16.47
N LEU A 112 7.86 -0.26 -15.45
CA LEU A 112 7.43 0.20 -14.13
C LEU A 112 8.60 0.27 -13.15
N GLY A 113 8.79 1.43 -12.52
CA GLY A 113 9.75 1.60 -11.45
C GLY A 113 9.24 1.01 -10.15
N VAL A 114 8.15 1.57 -9.63
CA VAL A 114 7.56 1.17 -8.34
C VAL A 114 6.12 0.74 -8.51
N LEU A 115 5.77 -0.43 -7.99
CA LEU A 115 4.38 -0.84 -7.77
C LEU A 115 4.10 -0.79 -6.27
N SER A 116 3.16 0.04 -5.84
CA SER A 116 2.71 0.12 -4.44
C SER A 116 1.26 -0.35 -4.34
N ILE A 117 0.98 -1.29 -3.44
CA ILE A 117 -0.38 -1.80 -3.20
C ILE A 117 -0.63 -1.77 -1.70
N ASP A 118 -1.55 -0.91 -1.26
CA ASP A 118 -1.90 -0.71 0.14
C ASP A 118 -3.39 -0.37 0.22
N ILE A 119 -4.23 -1.41 0.19
CA ILE A 119 -5.70 -1.27 0.09
C ILE A 119 -6.46 -1.98 1.20
N ASP A 120 -5.76 -2.50 2.22
CA ASP A 120 -6.34 -3.20 3.36
C ASP A 120 -7.35 -4.32 2.96
N GLY A 121 -7.00 -5.17 1.99
CA GLY A 121 -7.92 -6.19 1.46
C GLY A 121 -7.28 -7.23 0.54
N ASN A 122 -7.49 -7.10 -0.76
CA ASN A 122 -7.09 -8.08 -1.79
C ASN A 122 -5.63 -7.95 -2.25
N ASP A 123 -4.77 -7.36 -1.43
CA ASP A 123 -3.39 -6.96 -1.76
C ASP A 123 -2.59 -8.11 -2.40
N TYR A 124 -2.65 -9.30 -1.79
CA TYR A 124 -1.99 -10.51 -2.27
C TYR A 124 -2.44 -10.88 -3.69
N TRP A 125 -3.75 -10.90 -3.93
CA TRP A 125 -4.34 -11.33 -5.18
C TRP A 125 -4.05 -10.35 -6.32
N PHE A 126 -4.05 -9.05 -6.03
CA PHE A 126 -3.66 -8.03 -7.00
C PHE A 126 -2.18 -8.11 -7.33
N LEU A 127 -1.32 -8.30 -6.32
CA LEU A 127 0.11 -8.50 -6.56
C LEU A 127 0.35 -9.76 -7.41
N GLU A 128 -0.27 -10.90 -7.07
CA GLU A 128 -0.13 -12.14 -7.82
C GLU A 128 -0.49 -11.96 -9.29
N LYS A 129 -1.61 -11.27 -9.56
CA LYS A 129 -2.06 -11.00 -10.92
C LYS A 129 -1.14 -10.05 -11.68
N LEU A 130 -0.46 -9.14 -11.00
CA LEU A 130 0.36 -8.07 -11.61
C LEU A 130 1.85 -8.34 -11.62
N LEU A 131 2.33 -9.39 -10.95
CA LEU A 131 3.74 -9.65 -10.75
C LEU A 131 4.55 -9.84 -12.06
N ASP A 132 3.88 -10.20 -13.15
CA ASP A 132 4.46 -10.31 -14.49
C ASP A 132 4.77 -8.97 -15.17
N ILE A 133 4.33 -7.83 -14.62
CA ILE A 133 4.76 -6.50 -15.10
C ILE A 133 6.19 -6.14 -14.65
N GLU A 134 6.77 -6.95 -13.77
CA GLU A 134 8.15 -6.87 -13.28
C GLU A 134 8.61 -5.46 -12.86
N PRO A 135 7.96 -4.83 -11.85
CA PRO A 135 8.41 -3.54 -11.33
C PRO A 135 9.82 -3.64 -10.74
N SER A 136 10.61 -2.56 -10.76
CA SER A 136 11.95 -2.58 -10.15
C SER A 136 11.88 -2.71 -8.62
N VAL A 137 10.86 -2.11 -8.01
CA VAL A 137 10.56 -2.16 -6.58
C VAL A 137 9.07 -2.46 -6.39
N ILE A 138 8.75 -3.40 -5.50
CA ILE A 138 7.39 -3.65 -5.03
C ILE A 138 7.29 -3.09 -3.61
N SER A 139 6.25 -2.32 -3.33
CA SER A 139 5.80 -1.94 -1.99
C SER A 139 4.42 -2.58 -1.79
N ILE A 140 4.24 -3.32 -0.71
CA ILE A 140 3.01 -4.07 -0.49
C ILE A 140 2.66 -4.05 1.00
N GLU A 141 1.40 -3.78 1.32
CA GLU A 141 0.91 -3.90 2.68
C GLU A 141 0.96 -5.37 3.12
N TYR A 142 1.48 -5.62 4.31
CA TYR A 142 1.31 -6.90 4.99
C TYR A 142 0.59 -6.68 6.31
N ASN A 143 -0.17 -7.69 6.71
CA ASN A 143 -0.93 -7.64 7.94
C ASN A 143 -0.10 -8.20 9.12
N PRO A 144 0.39 -7.35 10.05
CA PRO A 144 1.17 -7.81 11.20
C PRO A 144 0.35 -8.70 12.15
N SER A 145 -0.99 -8.62 12.12
CA SER A 145 -1.85 -9.46 12.95
C SER A 145 -1.78 -10.95 12.59
N PHE A 146 -1.23 -11.31 11.43
CA PHE A 146 -1.07 -12.71 11.02
C PHE A 146 0.24 -13.35 11.50
N LEU A 147 1.12 -12.58 12.14
CA LEU A 147 2.42 -13.03 12.68
C LEU A 147 3.30 -13.67 11.58
N ASP A 148 3.91 -14.83 11.89
CA ASP A 148 4.82 -15.58 11.02
C ASP A 148 4.12 -16.64 10.14
N ARG A 149 2.79 -16.64 10.12
CA ARG A 149 1.99 -17.55 9.28
C ARG A 149 2.21 -17.27 7.80
N SER A 150 1.86 -18.21 6.95
CA SER A 150 1.91 -18.04 5.49
C SER A 150 0.49 -18.05 4.93
N ILE A 151 -0.26 -16.98 5.19
CA ILE A 151 -1.69 -16.92 4.88
C ILE A 151 -2.08 -15.59 4.22
N SER A 152 -3.15 -15.64 3.42
CA SER A 152 -3.90 -14.47 2.96
C SER A 152 -5.39 -14.61 3.29
N VAL A 153 -6.09 -13.49 3.37
CA VAL A 153 -7.56 -13.50 3.35
C VAL A 153 -8.09 -14.07 2.03
N VAL A 154 -9.27 -14.67 2.06
CA VAL A 154 -9.91 -15.19 0.85
C VAL A 154 -10.26 -14.03 -0.08
N TYR A 155 -9.94 -14.16 -1.37
CA TYR A 155 -10.32 -13.17 -2.38
C TYR A 155 -11.82 -12.88 -2.35
N ASP A 156 -12.17 -11.60 -2.36
CA ASP A 156 -13.55 -11.13 -2.49
C ASP A 156 -13.58 -9.88 -3.38
N PRO A 157 -14.26 -9.89 -4.55
CA PRO A 157 -14.30 -8.74 -5.45
C PRO A 157 -14.97 -7.49 -4.86
N VAL A 158 -15.64 -7.60 -3.70
CA VAL A 158 -16.24 -6.48 -2.97
C VAL A 158 -15.71 -6.40 -1.53
N PHE A 159 -14.47 -6.83 -1.31
CA PHE A 159 -13.85 -6.90 0.03
C PHE A 159 -13.93 -5.55 0.78
N ASP A 160 -14.46 -5.60 2.00
CA ASP A 160 -14.44 -4.51 2.97
C ASP A 160 -14.13 -5.09 4.35
N ARG A 161 -12.94 -4.78 4.88
CA ARG A 161 -12.48 -5.31 6.17
C ARG A 161 -13.40 -5.01 7.35
N HIS A 162 -14.12 -3.87 7.31
CA HIS A 162 -15.04 -3.48 8.38
C HIS A 162 -16.35 -4.27 8.31
N GLN A 163 -16.75 -4.72 7.11
CA GLN A 163 -17.87 -5.64 6.94
C GLN A 163 -17.47 -7.09 7.27
N LYS A 164 -16.20 -7.46 7.02
CA LYS A 164 -15.69 -8.80 7.36
C LYS A 164 -15.56 -9.01 8.86
N HIS A 165 -15.05 -8.02 9.60
CA HIS A 165 -14.91 -8.11 11.05
C HIS A 165 -14.84 -6.73 11.70
N SER A 166 -15.47 -6.55 12.86
CA SER A 166 -15.57 -5.25 13.55
C SER A 166 -14.22 -4.65 13.94
N THR A 167 -13.19 -5.49 14.15
CA THR A 167 -11.82 -5.02 14.47
C THR A 167 -11.05 -4.52 13.26
N ALA A 168 -11.50 -4.83 12.04
CA ALA A 168 -10.80 -4.56 10.79
C ALA A 168 -9.41 -5.24 10.64
N TRP A 169 -9.05 -6.18 11.53
CA TRP A 169 -7.76 -6.91 11.45
C TRP A 169 -7.74 -8.07 10.46
N TYR A 170 -8.88 -8.38 9.84
CA TYR A 170 -8.97 -9.37 8.78
C TYR A 170 -8.86 -8.66 7.41
N HIS A 171 -7.63 -8.59 6.89
CA HIS A 171 -7.27 -7.98 5.60
C HIS A 171 -5.92 -8.51 5.11
N GLY A 172 -5.65 -8.38 3.81
CA GLY A 172 -4.32 -8.57 3.23
C GLY A 172 -3.74 -9.97 3.39
N ALA A 173 -2.42 -10.04 3.52
CA ALA A 173 -1.70 -11.28 3.78
C ALA A 173 -0.55 -11.07 4.75
N SER A 174 0.00 -12.15 5.26
CA SER A 174 1.17 -12.10 6.13
C SER A 174 2.44 -11.74 5.36
N LEU A 175 3.47 -11.24 6.07
CA LEU A 175 4.77 -10.95 5.45
C LEU A 175 5.38 -12.19 4.79
N THR A 176 5.22 -13.36 5.40
CA THR A 176 5.70 -14.63 4.86
C THR A 176 4.98 -15.01 3.56
N ALA A 177 3.65 -14.83 3.48
CA ALA A 177 2.91 -15.08 2.25
C ALA A 177 3.35 -14.13 1.12
N MET A 178 3.51 -12.83 1.41
CA MET A 178 4.02 -11.86 0.42
C MET A 178 5.43 -12.22 -0.04
N ALA A 179 6.32 -12.65 0.86
CA ALA A 179 7.67 -13.05 0.52
C ALA A 179 7.71 -14.30 -0.38
N LYS A 180 6.86 -15.30 -0.10
CA LYS A 180 6.73 -16.49 -0.97
C LYS A 180 6.23 -16.11 -2.36
N LEU A 181 5.20 -15.27 -2.44
CA LEU A 181 4.63 -14.83 -3.70
C LEU A 181 5.68 -14.07 -4.55
N CYS A 182 6.35 -13.08 -3.96
CA CYS A 182 7.44 -12.34 -4.60
C CYS A 182 8.59 -13.24 -5.08
N ALA A 183 8.95 -14.26 -4.30
CA ALA A 183 10.01 -15.20 -4.67
C ALA A 183 9.69 -16.01 -5.94
N THR A 184 8.41 -16.25 -6.26
CA THR A 184 8.01 -16.93 -7.52
C THR A 184 8.47 -16.20 -8.78
N LYS A 185 8.75 -14.89 -8.67
CA LYS A 185 9.28 -14.05 -9.75
C LYS A 185 10.70 -13.53 -9.46
N GLY A 186 11.42 -14.15 -8.52
CA GLY A 186 12.80 -13.82 -8.21
C GLY A 186 12.98 -12.51 -7.43
N TYR A 187 11.95 -12.02 -6.75
CA TYR A 187 12.07 -10.91 -5.81
C TYR A 187 12.37 -11.43 -4.41
N GLY A 188 13.24 -10.73 -3.69
CA GLY A 188 13.49 -10.95 -2.28
C GLY A 188 13.12 -9.73 -1.44
N LEU A 189 12.89 -9.94 -0.14
CA LEU A 189 12.56 -8.87 0.80
C LEU A 189 13.79 -7.96 0.97
N ALA A 190 13.61 -6.67 0.72
CA ALA A 190 14.66 -5.65 0.78
C ALA A 190 14.52 -4.73 2.01
N ALA A 191 13.28 -4.49 2.46
CA ALA A 191 13.00 -3.71 3.66
C ALA A 191 11.58 -3.97 4.18
N VAL A 192 11.33 -3.54 5.42
CA VAL A 192 10.01 -3.44 6.05
C VAL A 192 9.94 -2.04 6.67
N SER A 193 8.84 -1.33 6.49
CA SER A 193 8.67 0.01 7.07
C SER A 193 8.70 -0.03 8.59
N ASP A 194 9.16 1.05 9.20
CA ASP A 194 9.22 1.19 10.66
C ASP A 194 7.83 1.08 11.29
N GLY A 195 6.79 1.51 10.58
CA GLY A 195 5.39 1.35 10.98
C GLY A 195 4.90 -0.11 11.05
N GLY A 196 5.65 -1.07 10.52
CA GLY A 196 5.33 -2.50 10.60
C GLY A 196 4.09 -2.91 9.81
N VAL A 197 3.86 -2.25 8.67
CA VAL A 197 2.67 -2.47 7.82
C VAL A 197 2.99 -2.57 6.34
N ASN A 198 4.12 -2.01 5.87
CA ASN A 198 4.53 -2.10 4.47
C ASN A 198 5.84 -2.86 4.32
N ALA A 199 5.92 -3.72 3.30
CA ALA A 199 7.08 -4.51 2.94
C ALA A 199 7.56 -4.17 1.53
N PHE A 200 8.88 -4.21 1.33
CA PHE A 200 9.51 -3.79 0.09
C PHE A 200 10.34 -4.89 -0.51
N PHE A 201 10.15 -5.15 -1.80
CA PHE A 201 10.83 -6.23 -2.51
C PHE A 201 11.56 -5.72 -3.75
N THR A 202 12.74 -6.29 -4.00
CA THR A 202 13.56 -6.03 -5.19
C THR A 202 14.16 -7.36 -5.66
N LYS A 203 14.70 -7.41 -6.89
CA LYS A 203 15.43 -8.61 -7.38
C LYS A 203 16.71 -8.91 -6.59
N THR A 204 17.19 -7.98 -5.76
CA THR A 204 18.41 -8.12 -4.95
C THR A 204 18.15 -8.21 -3.45
N GLY A 205 16.90 -8.16 -3.01
CA GLY A 205 16.53 -8.30 -1.60
C GLY A 205 16.89 -9.68 -1.05
N LYS A 206 17.29 -9.73 0.23
CA LYS A 206 17.82 -10.93 0.89
C LYS A 206 17.39 -11.08 2.35
N LEU A 207 16.51 -10.20 2.84
CA LEU A 207 16.07 -10.26 4.23
C LEU A 207 15.22 -11.51 4.44
N ASP A 208 15.43 -12.16 5.58
CA ASP A 208 14.55 -13.23 6.04
C ASP A 208 13.24 -12.60 6.55
N PRO A 209 12.06 -13.02 6.05
CA PRO A 209 10.79 -12.42 6.43
C PRO A 209 10.43 -12.65 7.89
N LYS A 210 10.87 -13.74 8.54
CA LYS A 210 10.59 -13.98 9.96
C LYS A 210 11.41 -13.04 10.85
N ALA A 211 12.69 -12.84 10.50
CA ALA A 211 13.56 -11.92 11.21
C ALA A 211 13.20 -10.44 10.96
N ALA A 212 12.69 -10.12 9.77
CA ALA A 212 12.30 -8.75 9.39
C ALA A 212 10.88 -8.36 9.84
N TRP A 213 10.03 -9.34 10.16
CA TRP A 213 8.68 -9.09 10.66
C TRP A 213 8.74 -8.21 11.91
N ARG A 214 7.83 -7.25 11.98
CA ARG A 214 7.66 -6.40 13.15
C ARG A 214 6.19 -6.08 13.36
N PRO A 215 5.77 -5.83 14.60
CA PRO A 215 4.40 -5.43 14.88
C PRO A 215 4.15 -4.00 14.38
N SER A 216 2.88 -3.67 14.13
CA SER A 216 2.48 -2.27 14.00
C SER A 216 2.31 -1.63 15.37
N GLU A 217 3.28 -0.82 15.78
CA GLU A 217 3.25 -0.11 17.06
C GLU A 217 2.06 0.86 17.15
N LEU A 218 1.74 1.53 16.04
CA LEU A 218 0.60 2.45 15.95
C LEU A 218 -0.72 1.71 16.20
N ARG A 219 -0.90 0.56 15.52
CA ARG A 219 -2.09 -0.30 15.68
C ARG A 219 -2.20 -0.80 17.11
N ALA A 220 -1.10 -1.26 17.71
CA ALA A 220 -1.06 -1.72 19.09
C ALA A 220 -1.42 -0.59 20.08
N LYS A 221 -0.85 0.59 19.89
CA LYS A 221 -1.11 1.78 20.73
C LYS A 221 -2.56 2.24 20.66
N TRP A 222 -3.16 2.26 19.47
CA TRP A 222 -4.55 2.72 19.29
C TRP A 222 -5.59 1.73 19.80
N SER A 223 -5.33 0.44 19.64
CA SER A 223 -6.27 -0.61 20.05
C SER A 223 -6.06 -1.10 21.48
N GLY A 224 -4.89 -0.85 22.08
CA GLY A 224 -4.51 -1.45 23.36
C GLY A 224 -4.31 -2.96 23.28
N THR A 225 -3.95 -3.49 22.11
CA THR A 225 -3.81 -4.95 21.88
C THR A 225 -2.44 -5.34 21.35
N THR A 226 -2.01 -6.56 21.68
CA THR A 226 -0.82 -7.20 21.10
C THR A 226 -1.14 -7.85 19.75
N PRO A 227 -0.14 -8.08 18.88
CA PRO A 227 -0.33 -8.84 17.64
C PRO A 227 -0.97 -10.22 17.87
N GLN A 228 -0.64 -10.89 18.97
CA GLN A 228 -1.24 -12.18 19.33
C GLN A 228 -2.73 -12.05 19.65
N GLN A 229 -3.14 -11.03 20.42
CA GLN A 229 -4.55 -10.75 20.68
C GLN A 229 -5.31 -10.40 19.40
N GLN A 230 -4.64 -9.69 18.48
CA GLN A 230 -5.23 -9.36 17.18
C GLN A 230 -5.46 -10.61 16.34
N TRP A 231 -4.48 -11.52 16.30
CA TRP A 231 -4.65 -12.83 15.68
C TRP A 231 -5.79 -13.61 16.31
N ASP A 232 -5.82 -13.71 17.63
CA ASP A 232 -6.84 -14.48 18.36
C ASP A 232 -8.27 -13.99 18.08
N ALA A 233 -8.43 -12.70 17.79
CA ALA A 233 -9.71 -12.12 17.40
C ALA A 233 -10.19 -12.54 16.00
N VAL A 234 -9.29 -12.90 15.08
CA VAL A 234 -9.64 -13.17 13.67
C VAL A 234 -9.32 -14.59 13.19
N LYS A 235 -8.60 -15.39 13.98
CA LYS A 235 -8.12 -16.74 13.59
C LYS A 235 -9.20 -17.76 13.22
N HIS A 236 -10.45 -17.48 13.55
CA HIS A 236 -11.60 -18.33 13.26
C HIS A 236 -12.26 -18.01 11.89
N LEU A 237 -11.85 -16.91 11.25
CA LEU A 237 -12.30 -16.51 9.92
C LEU A 237 -11.60 -17.37 8.84
N PRO A 238 -12.12 -17.43 7.61
CA PRO A 238 -11.51 -18.24 6.55
C PRO A 238 -10.18 -17.66 6.07
N PHE A 239 -9.20 -18.49 5.75
CA PHE A 239 -7.92 -18.06 5.17
C PHE A 239 -7.51 -18.98 4.02
N VAL A 240 -6.60 -18.50 3.17
CA VAL A 240 -5.88 -19.33 2.20
C VAL A 240 -4.46 -19.51 2.69
N GLU A 241 -4.02 -20.77 2.79
CA GLU A 241 -2.61 -21.13 3.05
C GLU A 241 -1.78 -20.98 1.77
N ILE A 242 -0.59 -20.38 1.90
CA ILE A 242 0.36 -20.06 0.82
C ILE A 242 1.68 -20.77 1.06
#